data_AF-A0A843UTV5-F1
#
_entry.id   AF-A0A843UTV5-F1
#
_cell.length_a   1.000
_cell.length_b   1.000
_cell.length_c   1.000
_cell.angle_alpha   90.00
_cell.angle_beta   90.00
_cell.angle_gamma   90.00
#
_symmetry.space_group_name_H-M   'P 1'
#
loop_
_entity.id
_entity.type
_entity.pdbx_description
1 polymer ?
#
loop_
_entity_poly.entity_id
_entity_poly.type
_entity_poly.pdbx_seq_one_letter_code
_entity_poly.pdbx_strand_id
1 'polypeptide(L)'
;MLTSVVVVSLTLYTFWAASRGHDFSFLGPFLFGAILVLMIFAFIQLFFPLGKTSIMIYGALAAIIFCGYIIYDTDNLIKRYSYDEYIWAAVVLYLDIINLFLSLLTLFRASES
;
A
#
# COMPACT_ATOMS: atom_id res chain seq x y z
N MET A 1 -3.35 14.81 6.54
CA MET A 1 -3.21 15.58 5.28
C MET A 1 -2.31 14.87 4.27
N LEU A 2 -1.13 14.33 4.64
CA LEU A 2 -0.28 13.63 3.68
C LEU A 2 -0.95 12.38 3.07
N THR A 3 -1.50 11.48 3.90
CA THR A 3 -2.15 10.25 3.40
C THR A 3 -3.30 10.56 2.44
N SER A 4 -4.14 11.55 2.76
CA SER A 4 -5.25 11.95 1.88
C SER A 4 -4.76 12.49 0.54
N VAL A 5 -3.67 13.28 0.52
CA VAL A 5 -3.07 13.77 -0.73
C VAL A 5 -2.51 12.62 -1.56
N VAL A 6 -1.77 11.70 -0.94
CA VAL A 6 -1.17 10.55 -1.63
C VAL A 6 -2.24 9.65 -2.22
N VAL A 7 -3.26 9.26 -1.42
CA VAL A 7 -4.36 8.39 -1.87
C VAL A 7 -5.10 9.04 -3.04
N VAL A 8 -5.53 10.30 -2.90
CA VAL A 8 -6.27 10.99 -3.97
C VAL A 8 -5.43 11.09 -5.24
N SER A 9 -4.15 11.44 -5.12
CA SER A 9 -3.26 11.57 -6.28
C SER A 9 -3.05 10.24 -7.00
N LEU A 10 -2.79 9.17 -6.24
CA LEU A 10 -2.56 7.84 -6.79
C LEU A 10 -3.82 7.27 -7.44
N THR A 11 -4.97 7.34 -6.76
CA THR A 11 -6.23 6.84 -7.29
C THR A 11 -6.67 7.60 -8.54
N LEU A 12 -6.49 8.92 -8.60
CA LEU A 12 -6.80 9.70 -9.81
C LEU A 12 -5.87 9.33 -10.98
N TYR A 13 -4.58 9.19 -10.72
CA TYR A 13 -3.60 8.80 -11.72
C TYR A 13 -3.89 7.40 -12.28
N THR A 14 -4.14 6.43 -11.41
CA THR A 14 -4.45 5.06 -11.84
C THR A 14 -5.77 4.97 -12.54
N PHE A 15 -6.79 5.69 -12.09
CA PHE A 15 -8.05 5.75 -12.79
C PHE A 15 -7.87 6.24 -14.23
N TRP A 16 -7.17 7.36 -14.40
CA TRP A 16 -6.87 7.90 -15.72
C TRP A 16 -6.06 6.94 -16.60
N ALA A 17 -5.00 6.33 -16.05
CA ALA A 17 -4.11 5.43 -16.78
C ALA A 17 -4.80 4.10 -17.15
N ALA A 18 -5.54 3.51 -16.21
CA ALA A 18 -6.28 2.27 -16.41
C ALA A 18 -7.39 2.42 -17.45
N SER A 19 -8.15 3.53 -17.40
CA SER A 19 -9.15 3.87 -18.42
C SER A 19 -8.54 4.10 -19.81
N ARG A 20 -7.24 4.44 -19.89
CA ARG A 20 -6.48 4.58 -21.15
C ARG A 20 -5.84 3.26 -21.63
N GLY A 21 -6.02 2.17 -20.89
CA GLY A 21 -5.52 0.84 -21.26
C GLY A 21 -4.11 0.49 -20.75
N HIS A 22 -3.50 1.30 -19.86
CA HIS A 22 -2.19 0.97 -19.28
C HIS A 22 -2.32 -0.18 -18.28
N ASP A 23 -1.60 -1.29 -18.45
CA ASP A 23 -1.70 -2.48 -17.60
C ASP A 23 -0.72 -2.45 -16.41
N PHE A 24 -1.24 -2.54 -15.17
CA PHE A 24 -0.43 -2.59 -13.95
C PHE A 24 -0.30 -4.01 -13.37
N SER A 25 -0.75 -5.03 -14.10
CA SER A 25 -0.71 -6.43 -13.66
C SER A 25 0.68 -6.94 -13.30
N PHE A 26 1.72 -6.34 -13.87
CA PHE A 26 3.12 -6.67 -13.55
C PHE A 26 3.50 -6.37 -12.10
N LEU A 27 2.77 -5.49 -11.39
CA LEU A 27 3.02 -5.19 -9.98
C LEU A 27 2.64 -6.38 -9.07
N GLY A 28 1.70 -7.24 -9.48
CA GLY A 28 1.13 -8.28 -8.62
C GLY A 28 2.17 -9.17 -7.92
N PRO A 29 3.07 -9.86 -8.67
CA PRO A 29 4.09 -10.71 -8.07
C PRO A 29 5.08 -9.93 -7.18
N PHE A 30 5.42 -8.70 -7.57
CA PHE A 30 6.34 -7.85 -6.82
C PHE A 30 5.74 -7.42 -5.48
N LEU A 31 4.49 -6.96 -5.49
CA LEU A 31 3.76 -6.55 -4.30
C LEU A 31 3.54 -7.72 -3.34
N PHE A 32 3.18 -8.89 -3.86
CA PHE A 32 3.06 -10.11 -3.05
C PHE A 32 4.38 -10.49 -2.36
N GLY A 33 5.51 -10.42 -3.08
CA GLY A 33 6.82 -10.63 -2.47
C GLY A 33 7.14 -9.57 -1.40
N ALA A 34 6.84 -8.30 -1.69
CA ALA A 34 7.14 -7.19 -0.81
C ALA A 34 6.35 -7.27 0.52
N ILE A 35 5.08 -7.65 0.48
CA ILE A 35 4.26 -7.79 1.70
C ILE A 35 4.72 -8.98 2.57
N LEU A 36 5.17 -10.08 1.97
CA LEU A 36 5.76 -11.19 2.70
C LEU A 36 7.03 -10.77 3.44
N VAL A 37 7.89 -9.98 2.78
CA VAL A 37 9.10 -9.43 3.41
C VAL A 37 8.73 -8.51 4.59
N LEU A 38 7.76 -7.61 4.43
CA LEU A 38 7.29 -6.77 5.53
C LEU A 38 6.75 -7.60 6.70
N MET A 39 5.97 -8.65 6.42
CA MET A 39 5.39 -9.51 7.44
C MET A 39 6.47 -10.24 8.24
N ILE A 40 7.47 -10.81 7.56
CA ILE A 40 8.61 -11.47 8.23
C ILE A 40 9.41 -10.45 9.05
N PHE A 41 9.66 -9.26 8.50
CA PHE A 41 10.38 -8.21 9.21
C PHE A 41 9.64 -7.76 10.48
N ALA A 42 8.32 -7.57 10.42
CA ALA A 42 7.49 -7.26 11.57
C ALA A 42 7.55 -8.37 12.64
N PHE A 43 7.58 -9.63 12.20
CA PHE A 43 7.71 -10.78 13.10
C PHE A 43 9.08 -10.82 13.79
N ILE A 44 10.18 -10.56 13.07
CA ILE A 44 11.53 -10.45 13.66
C ILE A 44 11.56 -9.33 14.70
N GLN A 45 10.97 -8.18 14.39
CA GLN A 45 10.95 -7.03 15.28
C GLN A 45 10.21 -7.28 16.61
N LEU A 46 9.27 -8.23 16.63
CA LEU A 46 8.54 -8.64 17.83
C LEU A 46 9.45 -9.37 18.84
N PHE A 47 10.40 -10.17 18.38
CA PHE A 47 11.36 -10.87 19.24
C PHE A 47 12.65 -10.07 19.47
N PHE A 48 13.03 -9.25 18.50
CA PHE A 48 14.23 -8.43 18.53
C PHE A 48 13.84 -6.98 18.24
N PRO A 49 13.59 -6.14 19.27
CA PRO A 49 13.24 -4.74 19.05
C PRO A 49 14.44 -3.99 18.46
N LEU A 50 14.47 -3.94 17.13
CA LEU A 50 15.43 -3.17 16.37
C LEU A 50 15.13 -1.68 16.63
N GLY A 51 16.17 -0.90 16.94
CA GLY A 51 16.04 0.49 17.40
C GLY A 51 15.29 1.42 16.44
N LYS A 52 15.11 2.68 16.83
CA LYS A 52 14.24 3.64 16.12
C LYS A 52 14.47 3.73 14.60
N THR A 53 15.73 3.69 14.15
CA THR A 53 16.09 3.77 12.74
C THR A 53 15.47 2.65 11.90
N SER A 54 15.39 1.42 12.41
CA SER A 54 14.76 0.32 11.67
C SER A 54 13.25 0.47 11.59
N ILE A 55 12.62 1.00 12.64
CA ILE A 55 11.18 1.28 12.67
C ILE A 55 10.84 2.36 11.63
N MET A 56 11.69 3.37 11.52
CA MET A 56 11.57 4.43 10.52
C MET A 56 11.68 3.86 9.10
N ILE A 57 12.71 3.04 8.83
CA ILE A 57 12.90 2.38 7.53
C ILE A 57 11.70 1.47 7.21
N TYR A 58 11.22 0.70 8.18
CA TYR A 58 10.05 -0.15 8.03
C TYR A 58 8.80 0.66 7.62
N GLY A 59 8.51 1.76 8.32
CA GLY A 59 7.38 2.63 8.00
C GLY A 59 7.48 3.25 6.60
N ALA A 60 8.68 3.66 6.17
CA ALA A 60 8.91 4.20 4.83
C ALA A 60 8.70 3.14 3.74
N LEU A 61 9.29 1.95 3.90
CA LEU A 61 9.14 0.85 2.93
C LEU A 61 7.71 0.38 2.84
N ALA A 62 7.04 0.21 3.98
CA ALA A 62 5.64 -0.17 4.03
C ALA A 62 4.75 0.86 3.33
N ALA A 63 4.97 2.16 3.54
CA ALA A 63 4.22 3.20 2.85
C ALA A 63 4.37 3.12 1.33
N ILE A 64 5.59 2.91 0.81
CA ILE A 64 5.82 2.75 -0.64
C ILE A 64 5.09 1.51 -1.18
N ILE A 65 5.10 0.40 -0.45
CA ILE A 65 4.45 -0.84 -0.86
C ILE A 65 2.93 -0.67 -0.91
N PHE A 66 2.32 -0.07 0.11
CA PHE A 66 0.86 0.19 0.10
C PHE A 66 0.44 1.23 -0.95
N CYS A 67 1.29 2.19 -1.28
CA CYS A 67 1.08 3.03 -2.48
C CYS A 67 1.01 2.18 -3.77
N GLY A 68 1.87 1.18 -3.89
CA GLY A 68 1.84 0.24 -5.01
C GLY A 68 0.57 -0.64 -5.03
N TYR A 69 0.11 -1.11 -3.87
CA TYR A 69 -1.17 -1.83 -3.76
C TYR A 69 -2.37 -0.97 -4.18
N ILE A 70 -2.45 0.29 -3.74
CA ILE A 70 -3.50 1.22 -4.20
C ILE A 70 -3.51 1.32 -5.73
N ILE A 71 -2.33 1.37 -6.38
CA ILE A 71 -2.24 1.42 -7.84
C ILE A 71 -2.81 0.13 -8.46
N TYR A 72 -2.32 -1.03 -7.98
CA TYR A 72 -2.68 -2.34 -8.49
C TYR A 72 -4.16 -2.67 -8.29
N ASP A 73 -4.70 -2.43 -7.10
CA ASP A 73 -6.08 -2.75 -6.76
C ASP A 73 -7.07 -1.78 -7.39
N THR A 74 -6.68 -0.50 -7.59
CA THR A 74 -7.49 0.42 -8.42
C THR A 74 -7.51 -0.02 -9.89
N ASP A 75 -6.40 -0.50 -10.45
CA ASP A 75 -6.37 -1.02 -11.83
C ASP A 75 -7.28 -2.25 -11.98
N ASN A 76 -7.22 -3.17 -11.02
CA ASN A 76 -8.09 -4.36 -10.99
C ASN A 76 -9.56 -3.97 -10.83
N LEU A 77 -9.88 -3.01 -9.95
CA LEU A 77 -11.23 -2.45 -9.76
C LEU A 77 -11.84 -1.99 -11.08
N ILE A 78 -11.05 -1.33 -11.92
CA ILE A 78 -11.52 -0.74 -13.18
C ILE A 78 -11.68 -1.78 -14.29
N LYS A 79 -10.77 -2.75 -14.36
CA LYS A 79 -10.65 -3.64 -15.53
C LYS A 79 -11.18 -5.05 -15.36
N ARG A 80 -11.21 -5.57 -14.12
CA ARG A 80 -11.34 -7.01 -13.88
C ARG A 80 -12.54 -7.40 -13.04
N TYR A 81 -13.06 -6.49 -12.21
CA TYR A 81 -14.15 -6.82 -11.29
C TYR A 81 -15.54 -6.68 -11.92
N SER A 82 -16.37 -7.70 -11.68
CA SER A 82 -17.79 -7.71 -12.04
C SER A 82 -18.65 -7.08 -10.93
N TYR A 83 -19.93 -6.79 -11.21
CA TYR A 83 -20.82 -6.02 -10.31
C TYR A 83 -20.91 -6.62 -8.89
N ASP A 84 -20.88 -7.95 -8.77
CA ASP A 84 -20.97 -8.67 -7.50
C ASP A 84 -19.68 -8.60 -6.68
N GLU A 85 -18.55 -8.26 -7.30
CA GLU A 85 -17.23 -8.27 -6.68
C GLU A 85 -16.75 -6.86 -6.27
N TYR A 86 -17.46 -5.80 -6.66
CA TYR A 86 -17.09 -4.41 -6.30
C TYR A 86 -17.04 -4.19 -4.79
N ILE A 87 -17.91 -4.85 -4.03
CA ILE A 87 -17.91 -4.73 -2.56
C ILE A 87 -16.58 -5.25 -2.01
N TRP A 88 -16.12 -6.41 -2.48
CA TRP A 88 -14.85 -6.99 -2.06
C TRP A 88 -13.66 -6.14 -2.50
N ALA A 89 -13.66 -5.67 -3.75
CA ALA A 89 -12.61 -4.81 -4.28
C ALA A 89 -12.52 -3.49 -3.50
N ALA A 90 -13.65 -2.90 -3.10
CA ALA A 90 -13.69 -1.70 -2.26
C ALA A 90 -13.13 -1.96 -0.84
N VAL A 91 -13.41 -3.14 -0.26
CA VAL A 91 -12.83 -3.55 1.03
C VAL A 91 -11.31 -3.70 0.92
N VAL A 92 -10.80 -4.32 -0.14
CA VAL A 92 -9.35 -4.46 -0.39
C VAL A 92 -8.69 -3.08 -0.48
N LEU A 93 -9.21 -2.22 -1.35
CA LEU A 93 -8.69 -0.85 -1.52
C LEU A 93 -8.74 -0.04 -0.22
N TYR A 94 -9.78 -0.23 0.60
CA TYR A 94 -9.90 0.40 1.91
C TYR A 94 -8.81 -0.08 2.89
N LEU A 95 -8.48 -1.38 2.88
CA LEU A 95 -7.40 -1.91 3.70
C LEU A 95 -6.04 -1.33 3.29
N ASP A 96 -5.78 -1.14 1.99
CA ASP A 96 -4.54 -0.53 1.54
C ASP A 96 -4.39 0.92 2.01
N ILE A 97 -5.49 1.68 2.00
CA ILE A 97 -5.52 3.06 2.50
C ILE A 97 -5.22 3.10 4.02
N ILE A 98 -5.83 2.20 4.80
CA ILE A 98 -5.55 2.11 6.24
C ILE A 98 -4.08 1.75 6.47
N ASN A 99 -3.56 0.77 5.74
CA ASN A 99 -2.19 0.32 5.94
C ASN A 99 -1.17 1.38 5.53
N LEU A 100 -1.43 2.14 4.47
CA LEU A 100 -0.64 3.32 4.10
C LEU A 100 -0.67 4.36 5.23
N PHE A 101 -1.84 4.64 5.80
CA PHE A 101 -1.98 5.56 6.93
C PHE A 101 -1.13 5.13 8.13
N LEU A 102 -1.23 3.87 8.54
CA LEU A 102 -0.47 3.33 9.67
C LEU A 102 1.04 3.30 9.41
N SER A 103 1.45 3.04 8.17
CA SER A 103 2.86 3.04 7.76
C SER A 103 3.46 4.44 7.85
N LEU A 104 2.74 5.45 7.33
CA LEU A 104 3.14 6.85 7.44
C LEU A 104 3.16 7.32 8.91
N LEU A 105 2.18 6.90 9.72
CA LEU A 105 2.16 7.20 11.15
C LEU A 105 3.38 6.61 11.86
N THR A 106 3.74 5.36 11.53
CA THR A 106 4.93 4.69 12.07
C THR A 106 6.21 5.43 11.69
N LEU A 107 6.33 5.85 10.43
CA LEU A 107 7.45 6.64 9.92
C LEU A 107 7.61 7.95 10.72
N PHE A 108 6.53 8.73 10.85
CA PHE A 108 6.59 10.03 11.51
C PHE A 108 6.90 9.92 12.99
N ARG A 109 6.25 8.98 13.69
CA ARG A 109 6.52 8.74 15.11
C ARG A 109 7.96 8.34 15.37
N ALA A 110 8.54 7.52 14.50
CA ALA A 110 9.95 7.13 14.61
C ALA A 110 10.92 8.28 14.30
N SER A 111 10.53 9.23 13.44
CA SER A 111 11.35 10.39 13.07
C SER A 111 11.37 11.50 14.14
N GLU A 112 10.28 11.68 14.89
CA GLU A 112 10.14 12.75 15.88
C GLU A 112 10.75 12.41 17.26
N SER A 113 11.21 11.18 17.47
CA SER A 113 11.66 10.65 18.78
C SER A 113 13.16 10.47 18.89
#